data_AF-U2JTC3-F1
#
_entry.id   AF-U2JTC3-F1
#
_cell.length_a   1.000
_cell.length_b   1.000
_cell.length_c   1.000
_cell.angle_alpha   90.00
_cell.angle_beta   90.00
_cell.angle_gamma   90.00
#
_symmetry.space_group_name_H-M   'P 1'
#
loop_
_entity.id
_entity.type
_entity.pdbx_description
1 polymer ?
#
loop_
_entity_poly.entity_id
_entity_poly.type
_entity_poly.pdbx_seq_one_letter_code
_entity_poly.pdbx_strand_id
1 'polypeptide(L)'
;MPDHDVTLKLESHNHMENYLRIKVNFVNEAEAAGIWILPQTEDNMKTTVWGEATIGKLPAGEKMEITLQETGESEKWIIKIISGYRHYSTSDITLHEGDTILFRSETGEEEDVRDKAESIEIPDPVGHSVYKNEDIFVGAFGAE
;
A
#
# COMPACT_ATOMS: atom_id res chain seq x y z
N MET A 1 52.29 -11.76 38.58
CA MET A 1 51.39 -11.05 37.66
C MET A 1 51.68 -11.58 36.27
N PRO A 2 50.75 -12.31 35.65
CA PRO A 2 50.75 -12.50 34.21
C PRO A 2 49.61 -11.68 33.59
N ASP A 3 50.01 -10.75 32.72
CA ASP A 3 49.17 -10.03 31.78
C ASP A 3 48.41 -11.02 30.89
N HIS A 4 47.09 -11.07 31.07
CA HIS A 4 46.19 -11.69 30.10
C HIS A 4 45.56 -10.55 29.29
N ASP A 5 46.16 -10.29 28.14
CA ASP A 5 45.56 -9.52 27.06
C ASP A 5 44.30 -10.27 26.60
N VAL A 6 43.14 -9.83 27.09
CA VAL A 6 41.85 -10.30 26.58
C VAL A 6 41.56 -9.48 25.33
N THR A 7 42.07 -9.96 24.20
CA THR A 7 41.54 -9.56 22.89
C THR A 7 40.08 -10.02 22.82
N LEU A 8 39.16 -9.12 23.18
CA LEU A 8 37.74 -9.26 22.89
C LEU A 8 37.59 -9.34 21.37
N LYS A 9 37.41 -10.55 20.85
CA LYS A 9 36.86 -10.74 19.51
C LYS A 9 35.47 -10.14 19.52
N LEU A 10 35.34 -8.92 19.02
CA LEU A 10 34.06 -8.44 18.51
C LEU A 10 33.71 -9.37 17.35
N GLU A 11 32.94 -10.41 17.64
CA GLU A 11 32.17 -11.12 16.63
C GLU A 11 31.11 -10.15 16.13
N SER A 12 31.51 -9.33 15.16
CA SER A 12 30.61 -8.73 14.18
C SER A 12 29.78 -9.87 13.60
N HIS A 13 28.50 -9.97 13.94
CA HIS A 13 27.40 -10.49 13.10
C HIS A 13 26.08 -10.34 13.89
N ASN A 14 25.60 -9.12 14.01
CA ASN A 14 24.16 -8.88 14.04
C ASN A 14 23.89 -7.81 12.98
N HIS A 15 23.92 -8.24 11.72
CA HIS A 15 23.16 -7.54 10.69
C HIS A 15 21.69 -7.82 10.98
N MET A 16 21.20 -7.19 12.05
CA MET A 16 19.79 -7.18 12.39
C MET A 16 19.19 -6.22 11.37
N GLU A 17 18.87 -6.76 10.19
CA GLU A 17 17.98 -6.11 9.24
C GLU A 17 16.69 -5.84 10.03
N ASN A 18 16.61 -4.66 10.64
CA ASN A 18 15.41 -4.20 11.30
C ASN A 18 14.45 -3.86 10.17
N TYR A 19 13.84 -4.89 9.60
CA TYR A 19 12.67 -4.71 8.76
C TYR A 19 11.59 -4.15 9.66
N LEU A 20 11.33 -2.85 9.54
CA LEU A 20 10.23 -2.23 10.25
C LEU A 20 8.95 -2.84 9.69
N ARG A 21 8.12 -3.38 10.59
CA ARG A 21 6.79 -3.87 10.24
C ARG A 21 5.80 -2.86 10.78
N ILE A 22 5.01 -2.29 9.89
CA ILE A 22 3.92 -1.40 10.25
C ILE A 22 2.60 -2.11 10.01
N LYS A 23 1.61 -1.88 10.85
CA LYS A 23 0.24 -2.29 10.63
C LYS A 23 -0.53 -1.10 10.14
N VAL A 24 -1.27 -1.29 9.07
CA VAL A 24 -2.19 -0.29 8.55
C VAL A 24 -3.57 -0.91 8.40
N ASN A 25 -4.59 -0.08 8.41
CA ASN A 25 -5.96 -0.47 8.16
C ASN A 25 -6.30 -0.15 6.72
N PHE A 26 -6.92 -1.08 6.02
CA PHE A 26 -7.53 -0.82 4.73
C PHE A 26 -9.05 -0.88 4.89
N VAL A 27 -9.76 0.13 4.40
CA VAL A 27 -11.23 0.16 4.39
C VAL A 27 -11.68 0.27 2.94
N ASN A 28 -12.51 -0.68 2.52
CA ASN A 28 -13.15 -0.62 1.22
C ASN A 28 -14.57 -0.11 1.36
N GLU A 29 -14.83 1.09 0.85
CA GLU A 29 -16.16 1.72 0.79
C GLU A 29 -16.68 1.80 -0.66
N ALA A 30 -15.96 1.18 -1.61
CA ALA A 30 -16.29 1.14 -3.02
C ALA A 30 -16.88 -0.24 -3.40
N GLU A 31 -16.39 -0.88 -4.47
CA GLU A 31 -16.77 -2.24 -4.85
C GLU A 31 -15.73 -3.28 -4.41
N ALA A 32 -16.08 -4.57 -4.50
CA ALA A 32 -15.17 -5.64 -4.12
C ALA A 32 -13.89 -5.61 -4.96
N ALA A 33 -12.75 -5.43 -4.29
CA ALA A 33 -11.49 -5.13 -4.97
C ALA A 33 -10.34 -6.02 -4.49
N GLY A 34 -9.41 -6.29 -5.41
CA GLY A 34 -8.09 -6.82 -5.09
C GLY A 34 -7.13 -5.67 -4.82
N ILE A 35 -6.32 -5.77 -3.76
CA ILE A 35 -5.45 -4.69 -3.30
C ILE A 35 -4.02 -5.18 -3.19
N TRP A 36 -3.09 -4.41 -3.76
CA TRP A 36 -1.65 -4.60 -3.65
C TRP A 36 -1.05 -3.37 -2.99
N ILE A 37 -0.30 -3.58 -1.92
CA ILE A 37 0.47 -2.53 -1.26
C ILE A 37 1.92 -3.00 -1.25
N LEU A 38 2.74 -2.30 -2.03
CA LEU A 38 4.09 -2.71 -2.38
C LEU A 38 5.07 -1.59 -2.00
N PRO A 39 6.29 -1.90 -1.54
CA PRO A 39 7.33 -0.89 -1.37
C PRO A 39 7.66 -0.25 -2.73
N GLN A 40 7.95 1.05 -2.74
CA GLN A 40 8.25 1.80 -3.95
C GLN A 40 9.69 1.57 -4.43
N THR A 41 9.96 0.38 -4.95
CA THR A 41 11.23 0.06 -5.60
C THR A 41 11.15 0.33 -7.11
N GLU A 42 12.30 0.50 -7.77
CA GLU A 42 12.33 0.66 -9.23
C GLU A 42 11.67 -0.50 -9.98
N ASP A 43 11.77 -1.72 -9.44
CA ASP A 43 11.15 -2.92 -10.00
C ASP A 43 9.62 -2.86 -9.92
N ASN A 44 9.07 -2.53 -8.75
CA ASN A 44 7.63 -2.43 -8.52
C ASN A 44 6.96 -1.28 -9.30
N MET A 45 7.73 -0.23 -9.60
CA MET A 45 7.30 0.88 -10.47
C MET A 45 7.25 0.50 -11.95
N LYS A 46 8.14 -0.40 -12.41
CA LYS A 46 8.23 -0.80 -13.82
C LYS A 46 7.41 -2.05 -14.15
N THR A 47 7.04 -2.85 -13.14
CA THR A 47 6.30 -4.09 -13.35
C THR A 47 4.80 -3.87 -13.59
N THR A 48 4.29 -4.57 -14.61
CA THR A 48 2.87 -4.69 -14.93
C THR A 48 2.24 -5.94 -14.30
N VAL A 49 3.05 -6.84 -13.73
CA VAL A 49 2.61 -8.07 -13.06
C VAL A 49 2.94 -7.96 -11.57
N TRP A 50 1.91 -7.80 -10.74
CA TRP A 50 2.07 -7.45 -9.32
C TRP A 50 2.09 -8.66 -8.37
N GLY A 51 2.10 -9.88 -8.93
CA GLY A 51 2.08 -11.10 -8.14
C GLY A 51 0.78 -11.28 -7.34
N GLU A 52 0.88 -11.92 -6.19
CA GLU A 52 -0.26 -12.14 -5.28
C GLU A 52 -0.68 -10.84 -4.60
N ALA A 53 -1.98 -10.59 -4.55
CA ALA A 53 -2.55 -9.42 -3.89
C ALA A 53 -2.32 -9.48 -2.37
N THR A 54 -1.95 -8.33 -1.79
CA THR A 54 -1.91 -8.16 -0.33
C THR A 54 -3.28 -8.45 0.30
N ILE A 55 -4.36 -8.06 -0.40
CA ILE A 55 -5.73 -8.45 -0.07
C ILE A 55 -6.39 -8.95 -1.36
N GLY A 56 -6.62 -10.26 -1.45
CA GLY A 56 -7.13 -10.92 -2.67
C GLY A 56 -8.48 -10.42 -3.15
N LYS A 57 -9.42 -10.19 -2.23
CA LYS A 57 -10.74 -9.65 -2.52
C LYS A 57 -11.40 -9.13 -1.25
N LEU A 58 -11.35 -7.82 -1.03
CA LEU A 58 -12.03 -7.19 0.11
C LEU A 58 -13.44 -6.77 -0.33
N PRO A 59 -14.53 -7.21 0.34
CA PRO A 59 -15.89 -6.78 0.00
C PRO A 59 -16.10 -5.28 0.24
N ALA A 60 -17.15 -4.73 -0.39
CA ALA A 60 -17.61 -3.38 -0.12
C ALA A 60 -18.12 -3.25 1.33
N GLY A 61 -17.77 -2.15 1.99
CA GLY A 61 -18.11 -1.84 3.39
C GLY A 61 -17.23 -2.53 4.43
N GLU A 62 -16.26 -3.34 4.02
CA GLU A 62 -15.40 -4.10 4.93
C GLU A 62 -14.06 -3.40 5.19
N LYS A 63 -13.45 -3.73 6.33
CA LYS A 63 -12.11 -3.28 6.70
C LYS A 63 -11.21 -4.44 7.06
N MET A 64 -9.92 -4.28 6.81
CA MET A 64 -8.91 -5.28 7.10
C MET A 64 -7.63 -4.63 7.62
N GLU A 65 -7.12 -5.11 8.74
CA GLU A 65 -5.76 -4.79 9.18
C GLU A 65 -4.77 -5.63 8.37
N ILE A 66 -3.76 -4.98 7.82
CA ILE A 66 -2.66 -5.61 7.08
C ILE A 66 -1.34 -5.23 7.73
N THR A 67 -0.41 -6.18 7.76
CA THR A 67 0.96 -5.93 8.19
C THR A 67 1.83 -5.74 6.96
N LEU A 68 2.40 -4.56 6.81
CA LEU A 68 3.35 -4.22 5.77
C LEU A 68 4.76 -4.35 6.32
N GLN A 69 5.68 -4.81 5.48
CA GLN A 69 7.09 -4.94 5.83
C GLN A 69 7.89 -3.97 4.97
N GLU A 70 8.48 -2.95 5.60
CA GLU A 70 9.44 -2.10 4.91
C GLU A 70 10.64 -2.95 4.51
N THR A 71 10.92 -2.99 3.21
CA THR A 71 12.25 -3.36 2.75
C THR A 71 13.06 -2.07 2.90
N GLY A 72 14.22 -2.11 3.58
CA GLY A 72 15.03 -0.90 3.86
C GLY A 72 15.53 -0.14 2.61
N GLU A 73 15.00 -0.47 1.44
CA GLU A 73 15.18 0.14 0.13
C GLU A 73 14.24 1.34 -0.10
N SER A 74 13.08 1.43 0.56
CA SER A 74 12.16 2.56 0.40
C SER A 74 11.15 2.69 1.55
N GLU A 75 11.05 3.92 2.09
CA GLU A 75 10.03 4.34 3.07
C GLU A 75 8.67 4.69 2.41
N LYS A 76 8.64 4.66 1.07
CA LYS A 76 7.46 4.99 0.26
C LYS A 76 6.80 3.72 -0.27
N TRP A 77 5.50 3.82 -0.49
CA TRP A 77 4.61 2.74 -0.89
C TRP A 77 3.89 3.06 -2.18
N ILE A 78 3.56 2.00 -2.91
CA ILE A 78 2.69 1.99 -4.07
C ILE A 78 1.43 1.23 -3.68
N ILE A 79 0.27 1.83 -3.88
CA ILE A 79 -1.03 1.20 -3.65
C ILE A 79 -1.68 1.00 -5.00
N LYS A 80 -1.97 -0.25 -5.33
CA LYS A 80 -2.69 -0.62 -6.56
C LYS A 80 -3.96 -1.36 -6.20
N ILE A 81 -5.05 -1.05 -6.90
CA ILE A 81 -6.36 -1.64 -6.66
C ILE A 81 -6.96 -2.05 -7.98
N ILE A 82 -7.52 -3.25 -8.02
CA ILE A 82 -8.34 -3.73 -9.14
C ILE A 82 -9.75 -3.91 -8.61
N SER A 83 -10.67 -3.07 -9.09
CA SER A 83 -12.09 -3.07 -8.74
C SER A 83 -12.90 -3.37 -10.01
N GLY A 84 -13.41 -4.59 -10.14
CA GLY A 84 -14.06 -5.04 -11.38
C GLY A 84 -13.13 -4.97 -12.61
N TYR A 85 -13.41 -4.06 -13.53
CA TYR A 85 -12.61 -3.80 -14.75
C TYR A 85 -11.69 -2.57 -14.63
N ARG A 86 -11.73 -1.88 -13.49
CA ARG A 86 -11.03 -0.63 -13.25
C ARG A 86 -9.74 -0.87 -12.47
N HIS A 87 -8.70 -0.16 -12.86
CA HIS A 87 -7.38 -0.23 -12.24
C HIS A 87 -7.05 1.13 -11.63
N TYR A 88 -6.62 1.12 -10.38
CA TYR A 88 -6.17 2.30 -9.64
C TYR A 88 -4.74 2.07 -9.22
N SER A 89 -3.91 3.09 -9.35
CA SER A 89 -2.52 3.03 -8.92
C SER A 89 -2.11 4.39 -8.39
N THR A 90 -1.64 4.41 -7.15
CA THR A 90 -0.99 5.57 -6.56
C THR A 90 0.38 5.17 -6.04
N SER A 91 1.31 6.11 -6.10
CA SER A 91 2.70 5.96 -5.70
C SER A 91 3.11 7.20 -4.92
N ASP A 92 4.31 7.16 -4.34
CA ASP A 92 4.90 8.19 -3.49
C ASP A 92 4.18 8.37 -2.15
N ILE A 93 3.58 7.28 -1.65
CA ILE A 93 2.81 7.28 -0.41
C ILE A 93 3.70 6.96 0.77
N THR A 94 3.72 7.81 1.79
CA THR A 94 4.31 7.45 3.09
C THR A 94 3.21 6.88 3.99
N LEU A 95 3.45 5.71 4.58
CA LEU A 95 2.55 5.06 5.53
C LEU A 95 3.25 4.89 6.87
N HIS A 96 2.50 5.10 7.94
CA HIS A 96 2.93 4.94 9.33
C HIS A 96 2.08 3.90 10.05
N GLU A 97 2.60 3.42 11.18
CA GLU A 97 1.89 2.50 12.07
C GLU A 97 0.53 3.08 12.49
N GLY A 98 -0.53 2.33 12.24
CA GLY A 98 -1.91 2.70 12.55
C GLY A 98 -2.64 3.50 11.46
N ASP A 99 -1.98 3.88 10.38
CA ASP A 99 -2.61 4.61 9.29
C ASP A 99 -3.79 3.84 8.68
N THR A 100 -4.71 4.59 8.08
CA THR A 100 -5.88 4.04 7.40
C THR A 100 -5.85 4.42 5.93
N ILE A 101 -5.98 3.44 5.06
CA ILE A 101 -6.14 3.61 3.61
C ILE A 101 -7.61 3.37 3.30
N LEU A 102 -8.25 4.34 2.66
CA LEU A 102 -9.65 4.29 2.27
C LEU A 102 -9.74 4.16 0.76
N PHE A 103 -10.53 3.19 0.29
CA PHE A 103 -10.94 3.12 -1.11
C PHE A 103 -12.42 3.45 -1.20
N ARG A 104 -12.73 4.65 -1.69
CA ARG A 104 -14.09 5.19 -1.69
C ARG A 104 -14.65 5.28 -3.10
N SER A 105 -15.96 5.12 -3.23
CA SER A 105 -16.71 5.59 -4.39
C SER A 105 -17.34 6.93 -4.06
N GLU A 106 -16.99 7.99 -4.78
CA GLU A 106 -17.74 9.24 -4.74
C GLU A 106 -19.01 9.05 -5.57
N THR A 107 -20.16 8.90 -4.91
CA THR A 107 -21.45 9.13 -5.56
C THR A 107 -21.64 10.63 -5.71
N GLY A 108 -21.18 11.19 -6.84
CA GLY A 108 -21.69 12.47 -7.30
C GLY A 108 -23.22 12.38 -7.43
N GLU A 109 -23.93 13.47 -7.14
CA GLU A 109 -25.39 13.58 -7.26
C GLU A 109 -25.91 13.51 -8.72
N GLU A 110 -25.08 13.02 -9.66
CA GLU A 110 -25.40 12.95 -11.08
C GLU A 110 -25.88 11.53 -11.43
N GLU A 111 -27.10 11.47 -11.99
CA GLU A 111 -27.89 10.27 -12.35
C GLU A 111 -27.25 9.32 -13.40
N ASP A 112 -25.96 9.43 -13.71
CA ASP A 112 -25.27 8.54 -14.64
C ASP A 112 -24.29 7.61 -13.90
N VAL A 113 -24.77 6.40 -13.60
CA VAL A 113 -24.08 5.34 -12.83
C VAL A 113 -22.76 4.87 -13.48
N ARG A 114 -22.41 5.40 -14.67
CA ARG A 114 -21.18 5.05 -15.40
C ARG A 114 -19.95 5.83 -14.93
N ASP A 115 -20.13 6.96 -14.25
CA ASP A 115 -19.07 7.88 -13.81
C ASP A 115 -18.89 7.91 -12.28
N LYS A 116 -19.18 6.80 -11.57
CA LYS A 116 -18.73 6.67 -10.18
C LYS A 116 -17.21 6.77 -10.12
N ALA A 117 -16.70 7.92 -9.71
CA ALA A 117 -15.28 8.12 -9.46
C ALA A 117 -14.91 7.39 -8.18
N GLU A 118 -14.10 6.34 -8.29
CA GLU A 118 -13.48 5.71 -7.13
C GLU A 118 -12.13 6.36 -6.89
N SER A 119 -11.77 6.59 -5.62
CA SER A 119 -10.54 7.25 -5.23
C SER A 119 -9.89 6.56 -4.03
N ILE A 120 -8.57 6.61 -4.00
CA ILE A 120 -7.76 6.19 -2.84
C ILE A 120 -7.52 7.42 -1.99
N GLU A 121 -7.90 7.35 -0.72
CA GLU A 121 -7.69 8.40 0.27
C GLU A 121 -6.87 7.89 1.45
N ILE A 122 -6.00 8.74 1.97
CA ILE A 122 -5.25 8.47 3.21
C ILE A 122 -5.42 9.70 4.10
N PRO A 123 -6.33 9.64 5.09
CA PRO A 123 -6.53 10.74 6.02
C PRO A 123 -5.40 10.81 7.05
N ASP A 124 -5.09 12.03 7.48
CA ASP A 124 -4.28 12.34 8.64
C ASP A 124 -4.92 11.74 9.91
N PRO A 125 -4.19 11.53 11.01
CA PRO A 125 -4.76 11.20 12.32
C PRO A 125 -5.94 12.09 12.78
N VAL A 126 -6.02 13.34 12.31
CA VAL A 126 -7.13 14.28 12.62
C VAL A 126 -8.35 14.07 11.70
N GLY A 127 -8.26 13.18 10.70
CA GLY A 127 -9.35 12.82 9.77
C GLY A 127 -9.42 13.71 8.51
N HIS A 128 -8.42 14.57 8.28
CA HIS A 128 -8.31 15.36 7.06
C HIS A 128 -7.69 14.52 5.95
N SER A 129 -8.29 14.43 4.77
CA SER A 129 -7.66 13.74 3.62
C SER A 129 -6.32 14.40 3.27
N VAL A 130 -5.20 13.73 3.55
CA VAL A 130 -3.84 14.23 3.24
C VAL A 130 -3.49 13.91 1.79
N TYR A 131 -4.11 12.88 1.24
CA TYR A 131 -3.92 12.42 -0.12
C TYR A 131 -5.27 11.98 -0.72
N LYS A 132 -5.59 12.47 -1.93
CA LYS A 132 -6.68 11.98 -2.79
C LYS A 132 -6.10 11.83 -4.19
N ASN A 133 -6.09 10.61 -4.72
CA ASN A 133 -5.76 10.40 -6.14
C ASN A 133 -7.04 10.34 -6.97
N GLU A 134 -7.15 11.27 -7.91
CA GLU A 134 -8.21 11.31 -8.94
C GLU A 134 -7.67 10.89 -10.32
N ASP A 135 -6.38 10.51 -10.40
CA ASP A 135 -5.70 10.15 -11.64
C ASP A 135 -5.88 8.66 -11.94
N ILE A 136 -7.03 8.36 -12.55
CA ILE A 136 -7.46 7.01 -12.88
C ILE A 136 -6.70 6.54 -14.12
N PHE A 137 -5.69 5.67 -13.94
CA PHE A 137 -5.15 4.89 -15.06
C PHE A 137 -6.11 3.75 -15.44
N VAL A 138 -7.12 4.05 -16.27
CA VAL A 138 -7.95 3.02 -16.92
C VAL A 138 -7.14 2.34 -18.04
N GLY A 139 -6.28 1.40 -17.67
CA GLY A 139 -5.70 0.46 -18.62
C GLY A 139 -6.72 -0.63 -18.96
N ALA A 140 -7.33 -0.57 -20.14
CA ALA A 140 -8.07 -1.69 -20.69
C ALA A 140 -7.07 -2.77 -21.17
N PHE A 141 -6.80 -3.77 -20.34
CA PHE A 141 -6.18 -5.00 -20.82
C PHE A 141 -7.25 -5.90 -21.43
N GLY A 142 -7.30 -5.96 -22.77
CA GLY A 142 -8.00 -7.01 -23.49
C GLY A 142 -8.99 -6.53 -24.57
N ALA A 143 -8.46 -6.13 -25.72
CA ALA A 143 -9.08 -6.49 -27.00
C ALA A 143 -7.95 -7.08 -27.86
N GLU A 144 -7.78 -8.40 -27.76
CA GLU A 144 -7.16 -9.19 -28.83
C GLU A 144 -8.21 -9.45 -29.92
#